data_AF-A0A348TQH7-F1
#
_entry.id   AF-A0A348TQH7-F1
#
_cell.length_a   1.000
_cell.length_b   1.000
_cell.length_c   1.000
_cell.angle_alpha   90.00
_cell.angle_beta   90.00
_cell.angle_gamma   90.00
#
_symmetry.space_group_name_H-M   'P 1'
#
loop_
_entity.id
_entity.type
_entity.pdbx_description
1 polymer ?
#
loop_
_entity_poly.entity_id
_entity_poly.type
_entity_poly.pdbx_seq_one_letter_code
_entity_poly.pdbx_strand_id
1 'polypeptide(L)' 'CKMIISDFSEKTMQVRATMSASDPDKAFELRAQIREELIGYLKQNYADLLPRVLINSTE' A
#
# COMPACT_ATOMS: atom_id res chain seq x y z
N CYS A 1 7.46 10.54 11.22
CA CYS A 1 6.86 9.53 10.31
C CYS A 1 5.82 8.72 11.08
N LYS A 2 4.60 8.57 10.56
CA LYS A 2 3.49 7.87 11.22
C LYS A 2 2.69 7.09 10.19
N MET A 3 2.19 5.90 10.55
CA MET A 3 1.17 5.20 9.78
C MET A 3 -0.19 5.39 10.44
N ILE A 4 -1.20 5.76 9.66
CA ILE A 4 -2.58 5.93 10.12
C ILE A 4 -3.54 5.26 9.16
N ILE A 5 -4.65 4.76 9.69
CA ILE A 5 -5.84 4.43 8.91
C ILE A 5 -6.59 5.75 8.73
N SER A 6 -6.69 6.23 7.50
CA SER A 6 -7.39 7.49 7.21
C SER A 6 -8.87 7.30 6.95
N ASP A 7 -9.26 6.10 6.51
CA ASP A 7 -10.66 5.75 6.23
C ASP A 7 -10.81 4.21 6.17
N PHE A 8 -12.02 3.71 6.41
CA PHE A 8 -12.35 2.29 6.39
C PHE A 8 -13.81 2.07 6.01
N SER A 9 -14.06 1.09 5.13
CA SER A 9 -15.37 0.58 4.76
C SER A 9 -15.41 -0.94 4.93
N GLU A 10 -16.57 -1.57 4.72
CA GLU A 10 -16.71 -3.04 4.80
C GLU A 10 -15.72 -3.82 3.91
N LYS A 11 -15.30 -3.24 2.77
CA LYS A 11 -14.45 -3.93 1.79
C LYS A 11 -13.07 -3.33 1.61
N THR A 12 -12.83 -2.13 2.14
CA THR A 12 -11.59 -1.38 1.85
C THR A 12 -11.09 -0.65 3.09
N MET A 13 -9.76 -0.63 3.26
CA MET A 13 -9.08 0.16 4.27
C MET A 13 -8.09 1.10 3.60
N GLN A 14 -8.16 2.39 3.92
CA GLN A 14 -7.21 3.39 3.42
C GLN A 14 -6.11 3.61 4.46
N VAL A 15 -4.90 3.19 4.11
CA VAL A 15 -3.72 3.37 4.96
C VAL A 15 -2.85 4.51 4.41
N ARG A 16 -2.50 5.45 5.28
CA ARG A 16 -1.61 6.57 4.98
C ARG A 16 -0.34 6.45 5.82
N ALA A 17 0.79 6.30 5.14
CA ALA A 17 2.11 6.45 5.73
C ALA A 17 2.62 7.88 5.49
N THR A 18 3.00 8.59 6.54
CA THR A 18 3.67 9.89 6.45
C THR A 18 5.17 9.70 6.62
N MET A 19 5.93 10.28 5.70
CA MET A 19 7.38 10.16 5.61
C MET A 19 7.98 11.54 5.35
N SER A 20 9.26 11.69 5.70
CA SER A 20 10.04 12.91 5.48
C SER A 20 11.28 12.54 4.69
N ALA A 21 11.66 13.41 3.77
CA ALA A 21 12.89 13.30 2.98
C ALA A 21 13.64 14.64 3.05
N SER A 22 14.96 14.60 2.81
CA SER A 22 15.82 15.78 2.86
C SER A 22 15.58 16.75 1.70
N ASP A 23 15.08 16.24 0.58
CA ASP A 23 14.87 16.98 -0.66
C ASP A 23 13.69 16.37 -1.45
N PRO A 24 13.10 17.13 -2.40
CA PRO A 24 11.91 16.70 -3.14
C PRO A 24 12.14 15.45 -4.01
N ASP A 25 13.32 15.31 -4.61
CA ASP A 25 13.63 14.17 -5.50
C ASP A 25 13.61 12.87 -4.70
N LYS A 26 14.27 12.84 -3.54
CA LYS A 26 14.20 11.69 -2.62
C LYS A 26 12.81 11.44 -2.07
N ALA A 27 11.97 12.48 -1.91
CA ALA A 27 10.59 12.28 -1.45
C ALA A 27 9.78 11.43 -2.43
N PHE A 28 10.00 11.62 -3.73
CA PHE A 28 9.33 10.83 -4.76
C PHE A 28 9.82 9.38 -4.77
N GLU A 29 11.13 9.16 -4.74
CA GLU A 29 11.74 7.83 -4.66
C GLU A 29 11.28 7.08 -3.40
N LEU A 30 11.35 7.74 -2.24
CA LEU A 30 10.96 7.17 -0.96
C LEU A 30 9.48 6.74 -0.95
N ARG A 31 8.59 7.52 -1.58
CA ARG A 31 7.17 7.16 -1.73
C ARG A 31 7.01 5.87 -2.54
N ALA A 32 7.73 5.75 -3.66
CA ALA A 32 7.66 4.56 -4.51
C ALA A 32 8.21 3.32 -3.78
N GLN A 33 9.38 3.46 -3.17
CA GLN A 33 10.04 2.41 -2.40
C GLN A 33 9.16 1.91 -1.25
N ILE A 34 8.65 2.81 -0.40
CA ILE A 34 7.79 2.41 0.73
C ILE A 34 6.52 1.70 0.24
N ARG A 35 5.90 2.16 -0.84
CA ARG A 35 4.71 1.50 -1.41
C ARG A 35 5.04 0.06 -1.86
N GLU A 36 6.16 -0.12 -2.55
CA GLU A 36 6.57 -1.43 -3.07
C GLU A 36 6.94 -2.40 -1.96
N GLU A 37 7.68 -1.94 -0.96
CA GLU A 37 8.02 -2.72 0.23
C GLU A 37 6.78 -3.11 1.03
N LEU A 38 5.83 -2.19 1.24
CA LEU A 38 4.58 -2.49 1.95
C LEU A 38 3.74 -3.53 1.20
N ILE A 39 3.58 -3.38 -0.12
CA ILE A 39 2.85 -4.35 -0.93
C ILE A 39 3.59 -5.69 -0.93
N GLY A 40 4.92 -5.69 -1.05
CA GLY A 40 5.76 -6.87 -1.00
C GLY A 40 5.60 -7.62 0.32
N TYR A 41 5.69 -6.92 1.44
CA TYR A 41 5.48 -7.47 2.78
C TYR A 41 4.09 -8.11 2.94
N LEU A 42 3.03 -7.43 2.49
CA LEU A 42 1.68 -7.97 2.55
C LEU A 42 1.52 -9.21 1.67
N LYS A 43 2.08 -9.21 0.45
CA LYS A 43 2.05 -10.37 -0.43
C LYS A 43 2.83 -11.56 0.12
N GLN A 44 3.96 -11.33 0.79
CA GLN A 44 4.79 -12.42 1.32
C GLN A 44 4.22 -13.04 2.59
N ASN A 45 3.63 -12.22 3.48
CA ASN A 45 3.21 -12.68 4.81
C ASN A 45 1.69 -12.89 4.94
N TYR A 46 0.89 -12.21 4.12
CA TYR A 46 -0.58 -12.14 4.27
C TYR A 46 -1.31 -12.17 2.93
N ALA A 47 -0.80 -12.94 1.96
CA ALA A 47 -1.36 -13.01 0.60
C ALA A 47 -2.86 -13.30 0.59
N ASP A 48 -3.32 -14.17 1.49
CA ASP A 48 -4.72 -14.60 1.56
C ASP A 48 -5.68 -13.52 2.07
N LEU A 49 -5.16 -12.50 2.74
CA LEU A 49 -5.94 -11.37 3.26
C LEU A 49 -6.04 -10.21 2.25
N LEU A 50 -5.31 -10.27 1.14
CA LEU A 50 -5.41 -9.25 0.10
C LEU A 50 -6.74 -9.37 -0.66
N PRO A 51 -7.38 -8.26 -1.03
CA PRO A 51 -8.59 -8.28 -1.84
C PRO A 51 -8.37 -9.07 -3.13
N ARG A 52 -9.11 -10.16 -3.30
CA ARG A 52 -9.09 -10.97 -4.52
C ARG A 52 -10.13 -10.41 -5.48
N VAL A 53 -9.68 -9.98 -6.65
CA VAL A 53 -10.59 -9.64 -7.75
C VAL A 53 -10.85 -10.93 -8.52
N LEU A 54 -12.12 -11.32 -8.63
CA LEU A 54 -12.51 -12.36 -9.57
C LEU A 54 -12.32 -11.81 -10.98
N ILE A 55 -11.28 -12.27 -11.67
CA ILE A 55 -11.13 -12.02 -13.10
C ILE A 55 -12.08 -12.98 -13.83
N ASN A 56 -13.25 -12.48 -14.22
CA ASN A 56 -14.08 -13.20 -15.17
C ASN A 56 -13.35 -13.11 -16.51
N SER A 57 -12.63 -14.17 -16.86
CA SER A 57 -12.09 -14.36 -18.20
C SER A 57 -13.25 -14.53 -19.17
N THR A 58 -13.81 -13.42 -19.62
CA THR A 58 -14.71 -13.39 -20.77
C THR A 58 -13.85 -13.60 -22.02
N GLU A 59 -14.28 -14.57 -22.82
CA GLU A 59 -13.70 -15.03 -24.10
C GLU A 59 -13.44 -13.92 -25.11
#